data_AF-A0A833D884-F1
#
_entry.id   AF-A0A833D884-F1
#
_cell.length_a   1.000
_cell.length_b   1.000
_cell.length_c   1.000
_cell.angle_alpha   90.00
_cell.angle_beta   90.00
_cell.angle_gamma   90.00
#
_symmetry.space_group_name_H-M   'P 1'
#
loop_
_entity.id
_entity.type
_entity.pdbx_description
1 polymer ?
#
loop_
_entity_poly.entity_id
_entity_poly.type
_entity_poly.pdbx_seq_one_letter_code
_entity_poly.pdbx_strand_id
1 'polypeptide(L)'
;MLGKFLIAAAVAALSFPKWAEAASITNRDAKDYKVTIIEIGKAPVDHVLKKDAQLKDVCIKGCIVRLNDSENDEYELEGTEIVSIEEGYLYYDVPDVVPEAPKEGEKKPNQ
;
A
#
# COMPACT_ATOMS: atom_id res chain seq x y z
N MET A 1 24.99 15.17 -55.36
CA MET A 1 24.20 14.10 -54.71
C MET A 1 24.17 14.40 -53.22
N LEU A 2 22.98 14.68 -52.67
CA LEU A 2 22.75 14.97 -51.25
C LEU A 2 22.84 13.67 -50.44
N GLY A 3 23.92 13.48 -49.69
CA GLY A 3 24.09 12.39 -48.74
C GLY A 3 23.39 12.72 -47.42
N LYS A 4 22.30 12.02 -47.14
CA LYS A 4 21.43 12.18 -45.97
C LYS A 4 22.21 11.90 -44.66
N PHE A 5 22.25 12.88 -43.77
CA PHE A 5 22.60 12.67 -42.36
C PHE A 5 21.46 11.92 -41.68
N LEU A 6 21.68 10.67 -41.27
CA LEU A 6 20.77 9.97 -40.37
C LEU A 6 21.20 10.29 -38.93
N ILE A 7 20.52 11.25 -38.31
CA ILE A 7 20.61 11.45 -36.85
C ILE A 7 19.68 10.40 -36.22
N ALA A 8 20.25 9.32 -35.70
CA ALA A 8 19.53 8.40 -34.85
C ALA A 8 19.39 9.03 -33.45
N ALA A 9 18.22 9.61 -33.17
CA ALA A 9 17.89 10.09 -31.83
C ALA A 9 17.57 8.88 -30.94
N ALA A 10 18.48 8.55 -30.02
CA ALA A 10 18.21 7.54 -28.99
C ALA A 10 17.27 8.14 -27.94
N VAL A 11 16.00 7.73 -27.94
CA VAL A 11 15.05 8.06 -26.88
C VAL A 11 15.30 7.08 -25.73
N ALA A 12 16.06 7.49 -24.72
CA ALA A 12 16.19 6.74 -23.47
C ALA A 12 14.86 6.83 -22.72
N ALA A 13 14.08 5.74 -22.72
CA ALA A 13 12.87 5.63 -21.91
C ALA A 13 13.27 5.61 -20.43
N LEU A 14 13.08 6.73 -19.74
CA LEU A 14 13.21 6.83 -18.29
C LEU A 14 12.14 5.94 -17.65
N SER A 15 12.52 4.73 -17.29
CA SER A 15 11.70 3.86 -16.46
C SER A 15 11.81 4.38 -15.03
N PHE A 16 10.82 5.15 -14.59
CA PHE A 16 10.69 5.48 -13.17
C PHE A 16 10.46 4.19 -12.41
N PRO A 17 11.22 3.90 -11.33
CA PRO A 17 10.91 2.75 -10.49
C PRO A 17 9.49 2.99 -9.93
N LYS A 18 8.58 2.04 -10.21
CA LYS A 18 7.33 1.96 -9.45
C LYS A 18 7.74 1.66 -8.03
N TRP A 19 7.52 2.61 -7.13
CA TRP A 19 7.61 2.34 -5.70
C TRP A 19 6.59 1.24 -5.46
N ALA A 20 7.06 0.08 -5.00
CA ALA A 20 6.15 -0.97 -4.60
C ALA A 20 5.50 -0.47 -3.31
N GLU A 21 4.34 0.16 -3.46
CA GLU A 21 3.48 0.49 -2.34
C GLU A 21 3.09 -0.82 -1.67
N ALA A 22 3.15 -0.82 -0.35
CA ALA A 22 3.00 -2.00 0.49
C ALA A 22 1.88 -1.72 1.51
N ALA A 23 1.15 -2.75 1.90
CA ALA A 23 0.03 -2.60 2.82
C ALA A 23 0.53 -2.34 4.24
N SER A 24 -0.35 -1.77 5.05
CA SER A 24 -0.11 -1.61 6.48
C SER A 24 -1.33 -2.02 7.28
N ILE A 25 -1.08 -2.69 8.41
CA ILE A 25 -2.13 -3.22 9.30
C ILE A 25 -1.91 -2.63 10.68
N THR A 26 -2.86 -1.83 11.15
CA THR A 26 -2.84 -1.24 12.50
C THR A 26 -3.79 -2.00 13.42
N ASN A 27 -3.39 -2.33 14.64
CA ASN A 27 -4.33 -2.85 15.63
C ASN A 27 -4.89 -1.70 16.47
N ARG A 28 -6.16 -1.34 16.28
CA ARG A 28 -6.84 -0.29 17.05
C ARG A 28 -7.62 -0.81 18.26
N ASP A 29 -7.71 -2.12 18.40
CA ASP A 29 -8.37 -2.77 19.53
C ASP A 29 -7.51 -2.78 20.79
N ALA A 30 -8.15 -2.99 21.94
CA ALA A 30 -7.48 -3.06 23.23
C ALA A 30 -6.72 -4.37 23.50
N LYS A 31 -6.83 -5.37 22.62
CA LYS A 31 -6.21 -6.70 22.78
C LYS A 31 -5.19 -6.99 21.69
N ASP A 32 -4.26 -7.89 21.99
CA ASP A 32 -3.30 -8.39 21.00
C ASP A 32 -3.97 -9.36 20.03
N TYR A 33 -3.49 -9.38 18.78
CA TYR A 33 -3.91 -10.35 17.76
C TYR A 33 -2.72 -11.16 17.27
N LYS A 34 -2.95 -12.45 17.03
CA LYS A 34 -2.10 -13.17 16.08
C LYS A 34 -2.56 -12.81 14.67
N VAL A 35 -1.66 -12.29 13.86
CA VAL A 35 -1.88 -11.95 12.45
C VAL A 35 -1.00 -12.86 11.61
N THR A 36 -1.61 -13.76 10.85
CA THR A 36 -0.90 -14.61 9.91
C THR A 36 -1.00 -13.99 8.52
N ILE A 37 0.17 -13.77 7.89
CA ILE A 37 0.28 -13.19 6.55
C ILE A 37 0.76 -14.27 5.59
N ILE A 38 -0.01 -14.49 4.53
CA ILE A 38 0.26 -15.47 3.48
C ILE A 38 0.45 -14.70 2.17
N GLU A 39 1.69 -14.25 1.92
CA GLU A 39 2.02 -13.59 0.65
C GLU A 39 2.07 -14.60 -0.51
N ILE A 40 1.69 -14.14 -1.70
CA ILE A 40 1.67 -14.98 -2.91
C ILE A 40 3.06 -15.60 -3.16
N GLY A 41 3.10 -16.94 -3.15
CA GLY A 41 4.31 -17.72 -3.39
C GLY A 41 5.28 -17.81 -2.21
N LYS A 42 4.88 -17.41 -1.01
CA LYS A 42 5.66 -17.54 0.23
C LYS A 42 4.94 -18.44 1.24
N ALA A 43 5.71 -18.94 2.22
CA ALA A 43 5.14 -19.62 3.37
C ALA A 43 4.40 -18.61 4.28
N PRO A 44 3.35 -19.04 5.00
CA PRO A 44 2.70 -18.20 6.02
C PRO A 44 3.69 -17.70 7.07
N VAL A 45 3.52 -16.46 7.51
CA VAL A 45 4.31 -15.86 8.58
C VAL A 45 3.39 -15.32 9.67
N ASP A 46 3.64 -15.72 10.91
CA ASP A 46 2.87 -15.29 12.07
C ASP A 46 3.49 -14.06 12.73
N HIS A 47 2.65 -13.10 13.06
CA HIS A 47 3.00 -11.90 13.81
C HIS A 47 2.08 -11.76 15.03
N VAL A 48 2.64 -11.39 16.18
CA VAL A 48 1.84 -10.91 17.30
C VAL A 48 1.73 -9.40 17.17
N LEU A 49 0.55 -8.91 16.80
CA LEU A 49 0.27 -7.50 16.67
C LEU A 49 -0.32 -6.97 17.98
N LYS A 50 0.52 -6.30 18.75
CA LYS A 50 0.18 -5.66 20.04
C LYS A 50 -0.90 -4.59 19.87
N LYS A 51 -1.60 -4.26 20.95
CA LYS A 51 -2.45 -3.04 21.02
C LYS A 51 -1.70 -1.82 20.45
N ASP A 52 -2.38 -1.02 19.62
CA ASP A 52 -1.91 0.21 18.97
C ASP A 52 -0.69 0.05 18.06
N ALA A 53 -0.19 -1.18 17.87
CA ALA A 53 0.96 -1.44 17.03
C ALA A 53 0.56 -1.60 15.56
N GLN A 54 1.53 -1.41 14.68
CA GLN A 54 1.34 -1.46 13.24
C GLN A 54 2.36 -2.39 12.59
N LEU A 55 1.89 -3.22 11.66
CA LEU A 55 2.73 -3.90 10.66
C LEU A 55 2.79 -3.01 9.42
N LYS A 56 4.01 -2.72 8.96
CA LYS A 56 4.28 -1.93 7.76
C LYS A 56 4.96 -2.79 6.72
N ASP A 57 4.87 -2.34 5.48
CA ASP A 57 5.59 -2.91 4.35
C ASP A 57 5.27 -4.40 4.10
N VAL A 58 4.01 -4.78 4.37
CA VAL A 58 3.53 -6.15 4.18
C VAL A 58 2.75 -6.28 2.87
N CYS A 59 2.59 -7.51 2.38
CA CYS A 59 1.71 -7.81 1.25
C CYS A 59 2.12 -7.09 -0.05
N ILE A 60 3.43 -6.91 -0.28
CA ILE A 60 3.98 -6.18 -1.44
C ILE A 60 3.45 -6.72 -2.80
N LYS A 61 3.07 -7.99 -2.86
CA LYS A 61 2.51 -8.65 -4.06
C LYS A 61 1.04 -9.06 -3.88
N GLY A 62 0.39 -8.52 -2.87
CA GLY A 62 -0.85 -9.04 -2.30
C GLY A 62 -0.63 -10.22 -1.36
N CYS A 63 -1.62 -10.45 -0.50
CA CYS A 63 -1.59 -11.51 0.51
C CYS A 63 -3.01 -11.89 0.98
N ILE A 64 -3.09 -13.03 1.66
CA ILE A 64 -4.20 -13.35 2.55
C ILE A 64 -3.77 -13.09 4.00
N VAL A 65 -4.62 -12.40 4.76
CA VAL A 65 -4.44 -12.14 6.19
C VAL A 65 -5.48 -12.94 6.98
N ARG A 66 -5.02 -13.62 8.04
CA ARG A 66 -5.89 -14.29 9.02
C ARG A 66 -5.67 -13.70 10.41
N LEU A 67 -6.75 -13.51 11.15
CA LEU A 67 -6.71 -13.09 12.56
C LEU A 67 -6.96 -14.30 13.47
N ASN A 68 -6.09 -14.52 14.46
CA ASN A 68 -6.19 -15.57 15.47
C ASN A 68 -6.46 -16.97 14.91
N ASP A 69 -5.76 -17.33 13.84
CA ASP A 69 -5.87 -18.63 13.17
C ASP A 69 -7.28 -18.95 12.60
N SER A 70 -8.15 -17.95 12.42
CA SER A 70 -9.46 -18.16 11.79
C SER A 70 -9.27 -18.48 10.31
N GLU A 71 -9.60 -19.72 9.91
CA GLU A 71 -9.65 -20.12 8.50
C GLU A 71 -10.95 -19.70 7.82
N ASN A 72 -11.94 -19.23 8.59
CA ASN A 72 -13.24 -18.80 8.06
C ASN A 72 -13.28 -17.29 7.77
N ASP A 73 -12.35 -16.52 8.33
CA ASP A 73 -12.29 -15.06 8.23
C ASP A 73 -10.96 -14.64 7.61
N GLU A 74 -10.85 -14.85 6.30
CA GLU A 74 -9.71 -14.44 5.49
C GLU A 74 -9.94 -13.06 4.87
N TYR A 75 -8.90 -12.23 4.89
CA TYR A 75 -8.89 -10.93 4.25
C TYR A 75 -7.86 -10.90 3.13
N GLU A 76 -8.29 -10.58 1.92
CA GLU A 76 -7.40 -10.40 0.78
C GLU A 76 -6.97 -8.92 0.70
N LEU A 77 -5.66 -8.68 0.60
CA LEU A 77 -5.08 -7.38 0.31
C LEU A 77 -4.30 -7.48 -0.99
N GLU A 78 -4.44 -6.51 -1.89
CA GLU A 78 -3.76 -6.44 -3.20
C GLU A 78 -2.36 -5.82 -3.10
N GLY A 79 -2.10 -5.08 -2.02
CA GLY A 79 -0.76 -4.74 -1.57
C GLY A 79 -0.50 -3.27 -1.28
N THR A 80 -1.44 -2.35 -1.46
CA THR A 80 -1.23 -0.91 -1.16
C THR A 80 -2.15 -0.39 -0.06
N GLU A 81 -2.94 -1.27 0.54
CA GLU A 81 -4.04 -0.87 1.40
C GLU A 81 -3.57 -0.53 2.80
N ILE A 82 -4.21 0.49 3.37
CA ILE A 82 -4.08 0.85 4.77
C ILE A 82 -5.31 0.28 5.45
N VAL A 83 -5.11 -0.60 6.42
CA VAL A 83 -6.19 -1.29 7.11
C VAL A 83 -5.98 -1.28 8.61
N SER A 84 -7.07 -1.41 9.35
CA SER A 84 -7.10 -1.47 10.81
C SER A 84 -7.87 -2.70 11.29
N ILE A 85 -7.43 -3.27 12.41
CA ILE A 85 -8.21 -4.24 13.19
C ILE A 85 -9.06 -3.44 14.19
N GLU A 86 -10.38 -3.54 14.04
CA GLU A 86 -11.37 -2.91 14.89
C GLU A 86 -12.47 -3.93 15.22
N GLU A 87 -12.84 -4.04 16.50
CA GLU A 87 -13.86 -4.97 16.99
C GLU A 87 -13.67 -6.45 16.56
N GLY A 88 -12.44 -6.87 16.31
CA GLY A 88 -12.15 -8.24 15.84
C GLY A 88 -12.08 -8.43 14.33
N TYR A 89 -12.29 -7.39 13.53
CA TYR A 89 -12.34 -7.48 12.07
C TYR A 89 -11.37 -6.52 11.41
N LEU A 90 -10.95 -6.82 10.18
CA LEU A 90 -10.11 -5.95 9.37
C LEU A 90 -10.98 -4.99 8.55
N TYR A 91 -10.71 -3.68 8.64
CA TYR A 91 -11.39 -2.62 7.92
C TYR A 91 -10.40 -1.77 7.12
N TYR A 92 -10.86 -1.22 5.98
CA TYR A 92 -10.11 -0.20 5.28
C TYR A 92 -10.04 1.08 6.10
N ASP A 93 -8.83 1.59 6.21
CA ASP A 93 -8.54 2.82 6.93
C ASP A 93 -8.25 3.94 5.92
N VAL A 94 -8.44 5.18 6.35
CA VAL A 94 -8.05 6.35 5.57
C VAL A 94 -6.64 6.77 5.95
N PRO A 95 -5.80 7.18 5.00
CA PRO A 95 -4.49 7.74 5.33
C PRO A 95 -4.67 8.94 6.26
N ASP A 96 -3.92 8.99 7.37
CA ASP A 96 -3.92 10.12 8.30
C ASP A 96 -3.56 11.46 7.62
N VAL A 97 -2.91 11.38 6.45
CA VAL A 97 -2.57 12.52 5.60
C VAL A 97 -3.64 12.68 4.53
N VAL A 98 -4.65 13.51 4.82
CA VAL A 98 -5.49 14.08 3.76
C VAL A 98 -4.60 14.95 2.86
N PRO A 99 -4.63 14.79 1.52
CA PRO A 99 -3.98 15.75 0.63
C PRO A 99 -4.50 17.14 0.96
N GLU A 100 -3.62 18.12 1.15
CA GLU A 100 -4.03 19.53 1.24
C GLU A 100 -4.97 19.81 0.05
N ALA A 101 -6.20 20.23 0.35
CA ALA A 101 -7.13 20.64 -0.68
C ALA A 101 -6.43 21.66 -1.61
N PRO A 102 -6.63 21.59 -2.94
CA PRO A 102 -6.11 22.61 -3.84
C PRO A 102 -6.56 23.97 -3.30
N LYS A 103 -5.61 24.87 -3.01
CA LYS A 103 -5.93 26.21 -2.54
C LYS A 103 -6.80 26.89 -3.60
N GLU A 104 -8.09 27.01 -3.33
CA GLU A 104 -9.01 27.76 -4.17
C GLU A 104 -8.63 29.23 -4.09
N GLY A 105 -8.17 29.79 -5.22
CA GLY A 105 -8.09 31.23 -5.43
C GLY A 105 -6.70 31.85 -5.42
N GLU A 106 -5.86 31.52 -6.39
CA GLU A 106 -4.97 32.53 -6.98
C GLU A 106 -5.64 33.08 -8.25
N LYS A 107 -6.63 33.97 -8.06
CA LYS A 107 -7.10 34.81 -9.16
C LYS A 107 -5.91 35.64 -9.62
N LYS A 108 -5.30 35.27 -10.76
CA LYS A 108 -4.40 36.16 -11.48
C LYS A 108 -5.14 37.47 -11.75
N PRO A 109 -4.61 38.64 -11.36
CA PRO A 109 -5.18 39.90 -11.83
C PRO A 109 -5.01 39.96 -13.35
N ASN A 110 -6.10 40.24 -14.06
CA ASN A 110 -6.11 40.41 -15.51
C ASN A 110 -4.99 41.37 -15.94
N GLN A 111 -4.18 40.91 -16.91
CA GLN A 111 -3.43 41.78 -17.81
C GLN A 111 -4.36 42.32 -18.90
#